data_AF-A0A938NPG1-F1
#
_entry.id   AF-A0A938NPG1-F1
#
_cell.length_a   1.000
_cell.length_b   1.000
_cell.length_c   1.000
_cell.angle_alpha   90.00
_cell.angle_beta   90.00
_cell.angle_gamma   90.00
#
_symmetry.space_group_name_H-M   'P 1'
#
loop_
_entity.id
_entity.type
_entity.pdbx_description
1 polymer ?
#
loop_
_entity_poly.entity_id
_entity_poly.type
_entity_poly.pdbx_seq_one_letter_code
_entity_poly.pdbx_strand_id
1 'polypeptide(L)' 'MPTVPNNRPDQAVLAQVPDRICTWCKVPMAKRLVGAGRFIHYTCPKCIFQHTTKREDKPGSQA' A
#
# COMPACT_ATOMS: atom_id res chain seq x y z
N MET A 1 -31.18 -3.98 -9.15
CA MET A 1 -29.77 -4.29 -8.88
C MET A 1 -29.32 -3.46 -7.68
N PRO A 2 -28.98 -4.04 -6.51
CA PRO A 2 -28.49 -3.27 -5.40
C PRO A 2 -27.01 -2.96 -5.60
N THR A 3 -26.68 -1.69 -5.75
CA THR A 3 -25.31 -1.17 -5.74
C THR A 3 -24.77 -1.32 -4.33
N VAL A 4 -24.12 -2.44 -4.04
CA VAL A 4 -23.46 -2.66 -2.74
C VAL A 4 -22.35 -1.60 -2.63
N PRO A 5 -22.39 -0.68 -1.66
CA PRO A 5 -21.27 0.21 -1.42
C PRO A 5 -20.12 -0.69 -0.97
N ASN A 6 -19.14 -0.86 -1.85
CA ASN A 6 -17.99 -1.73 -1.62
C ASN A 6 -17.08 -1.07 -0.59
N ASN A 7 -17.52 -0.99 0.65
CA ASN A 7 -16.75 -0.60 1.83
C ASN A 7 -15.75 -1.74 2.10
N ARG A 8 -14.78 -1.90 1.20
CA ARG A 8 -13.64 -2.76 1.45
C ARG A 8 -12.81 -2.04 2.51
N PRO A 9 -12.69 -2.58 3.74
CA PRO A 9 -11.85 -1.98 4.78
C PRO A 9 -10.41 -1.73 4.27
N ASP A 10 -9.98 -2.54 3.31
CA ASP A 10 -8.76 -2.39 2.52
C ASP A 10 -8.56 -0.99 1.90
N GLN A 11 -9.61 -0.34 1.37
CA GLN A 11 -9.48 0.95 0.68
C GLN A 11 -9.28 2.11 1.66
N ALA A 12 -10.00 2.08 2.79
CA ALA A 12 -9.80 3.05 3.87
C ALA A 12 -8.40 2.91 4.49
N VAL A 13 -7.89 1.68 4.59
CA VAL A 13 -6.53 1.42 5.05
C VAL A 13 -5.51 1.91 4.03
N LEU A 14 -5.68 1.63 2.73
CA LEU A 14 -4.79 2.11 1.68
C LEU A 14 -4.75 3.64 1.59
N ALA A 15 -5.84 4.33 1.93
CA ALA A 15 -5.87 5.79 2.00
C ALA A 15 -5.00 6.35 3.14
N GLN A 16 -4.81 5.60 4.23
CA GLN A 16 -3.93 5.98 5.35
C GLN A 16 -2.46 5.60 5.11
N VAL A 17 -2.20 4.73 4.12
CA VAL A 17 -0.85 4.32 3.77
C VAL A 17 -0.19 5.40 2.91
N PRO A 18 1.01 5.88 3.26
CA PRO A 18 1.68 6.94 2.51
C PRO A 18 2.05 6.46 1.10
N ASP A 19 1.88 7.34 0.13
CA ASP A 19 2.36 7.08 -1.23
C ASP A 19 3.88 7.13 -1.26
N ARG A 20 4.47 6.20 -2.03
CA ARG A 20 5.92 6.14 -2.23
C ARG A 20 6.26 6.39 -3.68
N ILE A 21 7.37 7.10 -3.86
CA ILE A 21 7.96 7.36 -5.16
C ILE A 21 9.04 6.32 -5.42
N CYS A 22 9.08 5.78 -6.64
CA CYS A 22 10.14 4.89 -7.06
C CYS A 22 11.49 5.62 -7.01
N THR A 23 12.48 5.05 -6.31
CA THR A 23 13.81 5.65 -6.15
C THR A 23 14.48 5.94 -7.49
N TRP A 24 14.24 5.11 -8.50
CA TRP A 24 14.91 5.19 -9.81
C TRP A 24 14.11 6.04 -10.79
N CYS A 25 12.84 5.70 -11.00
CA CYS A 25 12.00 6.36 -12.01
C CYS A 25 11.36 7.66 -11.54
N LYS A 26 11.40 7.95 -10.23
CA LYS A 26 10.76 9.13 -9.60
C LYS A 26 9.25 9.26 -9.88
N VAL A 27 8.58 8.15 -10.17
CA VAL A 27 7.12 8.08 -10.39
C VAL A 27 6.41 7.48 -9.17
N PRO A 28 5.12 7.82 -8.95
CA PRO A 28 4.32 7.18 -7.91
C PRO A 28 4.20 5.67 -8.14
N MET A 29 4.44 4.92 -7.07
CA MET A 29 4.31 3.46 -7.07
C MET A 29 2.87 3.06 -6.74
N ALA A 30 2.40 1.98 -7.38
CA ALA A 30 1.13 1.37 -7.01
C ALA A 30 1.27 0.66 -5.67
N LYS A 31 0.37 0.93 -4.71
CA LYS A 31 0.33 0.27 -3.40
C LYS A 31 -0.80 -0.74 -3.34
N ARG A 32 -0.53 -1.91 -2.77
CA ARG A 32 -1.50 -2.98 -2.55
C ARG A 32 -1.28 -3.63 -1.19
N LEU A 33 -2.37 -3.89 -0.48
CA LEU A 33 -2.33 -4.69 0.74
C LEU A 33 -2.28 -6.18 0.37
N VAL A 34 -1.39 -6.91 1.03
CA VAL A 34 -1.24 -8.35 0.88
C VAL A 34 -1.09 -9.00 2.25
N GLY A 35 -1.18 -10.34 2.29
CA GLY A 35 -1.09 -11.10 3.54
C GLY A 35 -2.16 -10.67 4.55
N ALA A 36 -3.42 -10.59 4.10
CA ALA A 36 -4.57 -10.16 4.91
C ALA A 36 -4.44 -8.74 5.50
N GLY A 37 -3.82 -7.81 4.77
CA GLY A 37 -3.71 -6.40 5.21
C GLY A 37 -2.50 -6.09 6.10
N ARG A 38 -1.61 -7.06 6.30
CA ARG A 38 -0.43 -6.95 7.17
C ARG A 38 0.81 -6.41 6.46
N PHE A 39 0.83 -6.50 5.14
CA PHE A 39 1.95 -6.04 4.32
C PHE A 39 1.43 -5.14 3.22
N ILE A 40 2.23 -4.13 2.88
CA ILE A 40 1.98 -3.20 1.79
C ILE A 40 3.06 -3.46 0.74
N HIS A 41 2.63 -3.86 -0.45
CA HIS A 41 3.49 -3.98 -1.62
C HIS A 41 3.39 -2.70 -2.43
N TYR A 42 4.52 -2.03 -2.61
CA TYR A 42 4.70 -0.95 -3.55
C TYR A 42 5.34 -1.51 -4.82
N THR A 43 4.77 -1.21 -5.98
CA THR A 43 5.33 -1.61 -7.28
C THR A 43 5.43 -0.41 -8.21
N CYS A 44 6.62 -0.18 -8.76
CA CYS A 44 6.81 0.86 -9.77
C CYS A 44 6.18 0.41 -11.09
N PRO A 45 5.31 1.21 -11.72
CA PRO A 45 4.69 0.85 -13.00
C PRO A 45 5.68 0.92 -14.18
N LYS A 46 6.84 1.55 -14.01
CA LYS A 46 7.81 1.77 -15.09
C LYS A 46 8.94 0.75 -15.10
N CYS A 47 9.54 0.48 -13.94
CA CYS A 47 10.68 -0.44 -13.82
C CYS A 47 10.34 -1.74 -13.08
N ILE A 48 9.09 -1.93 -12.64
CA ILE A 48 8.62 -3.12 -11.92
C ILE A 48 9.36 -3.35 -10.59
N PHE A 49 10.09 -2.34 -10.11
CA PHE A 49 10.72 -2.40 -8.80
C PHE A 49 9.66 -2.60 -7.71
N GLN A 50 9.84 -3.63 -6.89
CA GLN A 50 8.95 -3.97 -5.80
C GLN A 50 9.60 -3.63 -4.47
N HIS A 51 8.82 -2.99 -3.60
CA HIS A 51 9.20 -2.71 -2.23
C HIS A 51 8.07 -3.14 -1.31
N THR A 52 8.36 -4.03 -0.37
CA THR A 52 7.37 -4.49 0.61
C THR A 52 7.65 -3.85 1.95
N THR A 53 6.63 -3.23 2.53
CA THR A 53 6.68 -2.69 3.89
C THR A 53 5.70 -3.44 4.76
N LYS A 54 6.16 -3.92 5.92
CA LYS A 54 5.28 -4.51 6.92
C LYS A 54 4.47 -3.38 7.56
N ARG A 55 3.15 -3.50 7.55
CA ARG A 55 2.25 -2.62 8.30
C ARG A 55 2.26 -3.16 9.73
N GLU A 56 3.21 -2.71 10.54
CA GLU A 56 3.18 -3.02 11.97
C GLU A 56 1.92 -2.39 12.58
N ASP A 57 1.10 -3.20 13.25
CA ASP A 57 0.06 -2.74 14.17
C ASP A 57 0.75 -1.94 15.29
N LYS A 58 1.03 -0.64 15.08
CA LYS A 58 1.91 0.11 15.98
C LYS A 58 1.21 0.45 17.31
N PRO A 59 1.94 0.63 18.44
CA PRO A 59 2.84 1.79 18.53
C PRO A 59 4.18 1.52 19.25
N GLY A 60 5.27 1.76 18.52
CA GLY A 60 6.68 1.68 18.94
C GLY A 60 7.43 0.86 17.88
N SER A 61 8.52 1.23 17.25
CA SER A 61 9.45 2.36 17.33
C SER A 61 10.09 2.37 15.94
N GLN A 62 10.31 3.53 15.34
CA GLN A 62 11.20 3.61 14.19
C GLN A 62 12.44 4.32 14.73
N ALA A 63 13.48 3.54 15.02
CA ALA A 63 14.81 4.02 15.38
C ALA A 63 15.56 4.47 14.11
#